data_AF-A0A8T9SV10-F1
#
_entry.id   AF-A0A8T9SV10-F1
#
_cell.length_a   1.000
_cell.length_b   1.000
_cell.length_c   1.000
_cell.angle_alpha   90.00
_cell.angle_beta   90.00
_cell.angle_gamma   90.00
#
_symmetry.space_group_name_H-M   'P 1'
#
loop_
_entity.id
_entity.type
_entity.pdbx_description
1 polymer ?
#
loop_
_entity_poly.entity_id
_entity_poly.type
_entity_poly.pdbx_seq_one_letter_code
_entity_poly.pdbx_strand_id
1 'polypeptide(L)'
;MDSIRFRTLPKLLLALFLTVTTVGQSLAQEVGSAPAVSKEGVTPGATAGADGAPAAAEGAAPAAGGGDAAAIAAGDALFKGNCAQCHAVNDVVVGPALAGITKRRPMPWIISWIKNSSKMVASGDPYAVKLFEQYGKQQMPSFALSDDEIKSIIAYTVSQEGGAAPAPGGAPVAGAEGAGESANAQGSTEAGQYIDMLLIVLVVVLIVLVVTLVIIANLMKDVLRGRKDLSGRDVEQLNQRFDFAKIYKSGAVRGIAVTVFILVVLYESVQAAMGIGLTQGYQPTQPIAFSHKLHAGENQINCAYCHTSVYKSKSANIPSANICMNCHSQVKTESPEIKKIYRAIERKQPIQWVRIHNLPDLAYFNHSQHTQVGGLECQTCHGPIQNMDVVYQYSALTMGWCINCHRETPLNTKGNAYYDNLVKLHDNSNGAVPFTVSSNGGTECSKCHY
;
A
#
# COMPACT_ATOMS: atom_id res chain seq x y z
N MET A 1 12.49 -41.11 58.01
CA MET A 1 11.13 -40.53 57.88
C MET A 1 11.34 -39.11 57.34
N ASP A 2 10.96 -38.69 56.14
CA ASP A 2 10.18 -39.33 55.09
C ASP A 2 10.53 -38.72 53.73
N SER A 3 10.38 -39.56 52.71
CA SER A 3 10.56 -39.29 51.29
C SER A 3 9.60 -38.21 50.76
N ILE A 4 10.12 -37.14 50.17
CA ILE A 4 9.34 -36.25 49.30
C ILE A 4 9.27 -36.91 47.91
N ARG A 5 8.14 -37.55 47.62
CA ARG A 5 7.86 -38.22 46.34
C ARG A 5 7.56 -37.20 45.24
N PHE A 6 8.48 -37.04 44.29
CA PHE A 6 8.22 -36.44 42.97
C PHE A 6 7.33 -37.38 42.14
N ARG A 7 6.00 -37.25 42.25
CA ARG A 7 5.04 -38.08 41.46
C ARG A 7 4.03 -37.29 40.62
N THR A 8 4.16 -35.96 40.54
CA THR A 8 3.18 -35.08 39.88
C THR A 8 3.71 -34.31 38.66
N LEU A 9 5.04 -34.32 38.40
CA LEU A 9 5.66 -33.62 37.27
C LEU A 9 5.10 -33.96 35.87
N PRO A 10 4.76 -35.22 35.52
CA PRO A 10 4.30 -35.52 34.16
C PRO A 10 2.89 -35.01 33.87
N LYS A 11 2.05 -34.80 34.89
CA LYS A 11 0.69 -34.26 34.71
C LYS A 11 0.69 -32.74 34.56
N LEU A 12 1.63 -32.05 35.21
CA LEU A 12 1.81 -30.60 35.07
C LEU A 12 2.39 -30.23 33.69
N LEU A 13 3.34 -31.02 33.19
CA LEU A 13 3.91 -30.87 31.85
C LEU A 13 2.89 -31.16 30.74
N LEU A 14 2.02 -32.16 30.92
CA LEU A 14 0.96 -32.47 29.96
C LEU A 14 -0.15 -31.40 29.93
N ALA A 15 -0.48 -30.82 31.09
CA ALA A 15 -1.45 -29.73 31.18
C ALA A 15 -0.91 -28.41 30.57
N LEU A 16 0.38 -28.12 30.74
CA LEU A 16 1.02 -26.95 30.14
C LEU A 16 1.13 -27.08 28.60
N PHE A 17 1.34 -28.28 28.09
CA PHE A 17 1.38 -28.57 26.65
C PHE A 17 0.02 -28.39 25.96
N LEU A 18 -1.08 -28.74 26.65
CA LEU A 18 -2.43 -28.57 26.13
C LEU A 18 -2.89 -27.10 26.13
N THR A 19 -2.39 -26.28 27.06
CA THR A 19 -2.74 -24.84 27.10
C THR A 19 -1.96 -24.00 26.10
N VAL A 20 -0.73 -24.40 25.74
CA VAL A 20 0.09 -23.68 24.76
C VAL A 20 -0.40 -23.92 23.33
N THR A 21 -0.92 -25.11 23.03
CA THR A 21 -1.46 -25.45 21.71
C THR A 21 -2.76 -24.71 21.38
N THR A 22 -3.60 -24.38 22.38
CA THR A 22 -4.83 -23.60 22.16
C THR A 22 -4.60 -22.09 22.05
N VAL A 23 -3.48 -21.56 22.57
CA VAL A 23 -3.16 -20.12 22.49
C VAL A 23 -2.30 -19.80 21.24
N GLY A 24 -1.50 -20.75 20.76
CA GLY A 24 -0.69 -20.57 19.54
C GLY A 24 -1.52 -20.43 18.26
N GLN A 25 -2.70 -21.07 18.19
CA GLN A 25 -3.57 -20.97 17.01
C GLN A 25 -4.25 -19.59 16.86
N SER A 26 -4.33 -18.78 17.91
CA SER A 26 -4.91 -17.43 17.86
C SER A 26 -3.91 -16.32 17.51
N LEU A 27 -2.61 -16.60 17.47
CA LEU A 27 -1.55 -15.60 17.21
C LEU A 27 -0.83 -15.81 15.87
N ALA A 28 -1.03 -16.93 15.19
CA ALA A 28 -0.48 -17.20 13.86
C ALA A 28 -1.40 -16.66 12.75
N GLN A 29 -1.60 -15.34 12.70
CA GLN A 29 -2.05 -14.70 11.48
C GLN A 29 -0.81 -14.26 10.70
N GLU A 30 -0.69 -14.81 9.50
CA GLU A 30 0.48 -14.88 8.62
C GLU A 30 1.36 -13.62 8.57
N VAL A 31 2.65 -13.81 8.88
CA VAL A 31 3.72 -12.90 8.48
C VAL A 31 4.01 -13.19 7.00
N GLY A 32 3.18 -12.62 6.13
CA GLY A 32 3.35 -12.69 4.68
C GLY A 32 4.51 -11.80 4.20
N SER A 33 5.50 -12.43 3.58
CA SER A 33 6.59 -11.78 2.85
C SER A 33 6.04 -10.82 1.78
N ALA A 34 6.54 -9.58 1.76
CA ALA A 34 6.12 -8.55 0.81
C ALA A 34 6.43 -8.96 -0.66
N PRO A 35 5.48 -8.84 -1.60
CA PRO A 35 5.78 -8.98 -3.02
C PRO A 35 6.46 -7.72 -3.56
N ALA A 36 7.34 -7.90 -4.54
CA ALA A 36 8.01 -6.82 -5.25
C ALA A 36 6.99 -5.98 -6.04
N VAL A 37 6.98 -4.66 -5.80
CA VAL A 37 6.13 -3.70 -6.50
C VAL A 37 6.88 -3.17 -7.75
N SER A 38 6.17 -3.13 -8.87
CA SER A 38 6.56 -2.62 -10.18
C SER A 38 7.08 -1.18 -10.14
N LYS A 39 8.18 -0.91 -10.86
CA LYS A 39 8.89 0.38 -10.95
C LYS A 39 8.34 1.30 -12.04
N GLU A 40 7.04 1.51 -12.10
CA GLU A 40 6.47 2.60 -12.91
C GLU A 40 5.36 3.31 -12.14
N GLY A 41 5.62 4.55 -11.70
CA GLY A 41 4.63 5.37 -11.02
C GLY A 41 5.16 6.72 -10.52
N VAL A 42 4.66 7.77 -11.18
CA VAL A 42 4.50 9.20 -10.81
C VAL A 42 5.73 9.97 -10.29
N THR A 43 6.21 10.91 -11.09
CA THR A 43 7.24 11.90 -10.71
C THR A 43 6.63 13.06 -9.92
N PRO A 44 7.14 13.38 -8.71
CA PRO A 44 6.80 14.62 -8.01
C PRO A 44 7.30 15.86 -8.76
N GLY A 45 6.47 16.91 -8.80
CA GLY A 45 6.72 18.16 -9.51
C GLY A 45 8.07 18.81 -9.18
N ALA A 46 8.86 19.04 -10.22
CA ALA A 46 10.15 19.72 -10.15
C ALA A 46 9.94 21.23 -10.03
N THR A 47 10.34 21.82 -8.92
CA THR A 47 10.55 23.27 -8.81
C THR A 47 11.94 23.60 -9.36
N ALA A 48 12.02 24.12 -10.59
CA ALA A 48 13.23 24.74 -11.10
C ALA A 48 13.16 26.26 -10.88
N GLY A 49 14.20 26.81 -10.26
CA GLY A 49 14.35 28.22 -9.95
C GLY A 49 14.41 29.12 -11.19
N ALA A 50 13.83 30.31 -11.04
CA ALA A 50 13.98 31.40 -11.98
C ALA A 50 15.35 32.07 -11.80
N ASP A 51 16.09 32.26 -12.89
CA ASP A 51 16.95 33.42 -13.11
C ASP A 51 17.35 33.51 -14.60
N GLY A 52 17.10 34.67 -15.22
CA GLY A 52 17.72 35.08 -16.49
C GLY A 52 16.78 35.34 -17.66
N ALA A 53 16.48 36.62 -17.92
CA ALA A 53 16.03 37.15 -19.22
C ALA A 53 16.81 38.46 -19.50
N PRO A 54 16.84 39.02 -20.72
CA PRO A 54 16.40 38.49 -22.03
C PRO A 54 17.45 38.67 -23.16
N ALA A 55 17.24 37.99 -24.30
CA ALA A 55 17.69 38.51 -25.60
C ALA A 55 16.65 38.18 -26.67
N ALA A 56 16.24 39.22 -27.40
CA ALA A 56 15.21 39.21 -28.42
C ALA A 56 15.72 38.64 -29.75
N ALA A 57 14.86 37.93 -30.48
CA ALA A 57 14.81 37.94 -31.94
C ALA A 57 13.42 37.52 -32.42
N GLU A 58 12.92 38.28 -33.39
CA GLU A 58 11.57 38.28 -33.96
C GLU A 58 11.32 37.09 -34.90
N GLY A 59 10.02 36.79 -35.09
CA GLY A 59 9.50 36.41 -36.42
C GLY A 59 8.93 35.00 -36.57
N ALA A 60 7.58 34.96 -36.60
CA ALA A 60 6.70 34.06 -37.37
C ALA A 60 5.79 33.12 -36.57
N ALA A 61 4.48 33.27 -36.81
CA ALA A 61 3.43 32.31 -36.50
C ALA A 61 2.40 32.34 -37.65
N PRO A 62 1.54 31.32 -37.83
CA PRO A 62 1.64 29.94 -37.33
C PRO A 62 1.42 28.89 -38.43
N ALA A 63 1.99 27.70 -38.26
CA ALA A 63 1.52 26.48 -38.92
C ALA A 63 1.21 25.43 -37.86
N ALA A 64 0.07 24.78 -38.05
CA ALA A 64 -0.59 23.85 -37.14
C ALA A 64 0.15 22.51 -37.00
N GLY A 65 -0.05 21.88 -35.84
CA GLY A 65 0.13 20.43 -35.66
C GLY A 65 1.56 19.97 -35.46
N GLY A 66 2.06 20.06 -34.23
CA GLY A 66 3.36 19.49 -33.87
C GLY A 66 3.96 20.18 -32.66
N GLY A 67 3.24 20.19 -31.53
CA GLY A 67 3.90 20.43 -30.26
C GLY A 67 4.87 19.28 -29.99
N ASP A 68 6.08 19.60 -29.55
CA ASP A 68 7.12 18.64 -29.18
C ASP A 68 6.50 17.46 -28.41
N ALA A 69 6.75 16.22 -28.81
CA ALA A 69 6.12 15.04 -28.21
C ALA A 69 6.39 14.98 -26.70
N ALA A 70 7.54 15.50 -26.28
CA ALA A 70 7.91 15.68 -24.88
C ALA A 70 7.00 16.70 -24.15
N ALA A 71 6.63 17.81 -24.80
CA ALA A 71 5.73 18.83 -24.25
C ALA A 71 4.28 18.34 -24.16
N ILE A 72 3.83 17.52 -25.11
CA ILE A 72 2.49 16.89 -25.05
C ILE A 72 2.44 15.84 -23.93
N ALA A 73 3.48 15.03 -23.76
CA ALA A 73 3.57 14.06 -22.68
C ALA A 73 3.65 14.72 -21.29
N ALA A 74 4.45 15.79 -21.15
CA ALA A 74 4.48 16.61 -19.95
C ALA A 74 3.13 17.27 -19.68
N GLY A 75 2.47 17.77 -20.73
CA GLY A 75 1.13 18.33 -20.68
C GLY A 75 0.06 17.33 -20.22
N ASP A 76 0.12 16.08 -20.66
CA ASP A 76 -0.78 15.00 -20.24
C ASP A 76 -0.67 14.74 -18.73
N ALA A 77 0.55 14.59 -18.23
CA ALA A 77 0.79 14.36 -16.80
C ALA A 77 0.28 15.55 -15.96
N LEU A 78 0.57 16.78 -16.39
CA LEU A 78 0.10 17.99 -15.71
C LEU A 78 -1.42 18.13 -15.78
N PHE A 79 -2.04 17.80 -16.91
CA PHE A 79 -3.49 17.84 -17.10
C PHE A 79 -4.21 16.83 -16.20
N LYS A 80 -3.75 15.58 -16.17
CA LYS A 80 -4.30 14.52 -15.32
C LYS A 80 -4.14 14.84 -13.82
N GLY A 81 -3.00 15.44 -13.44
CA GLY A 81 -2.72 15.81 -12.05
C GLY A 81 -3.51 17.01 -11.54
N ASN A 82 -3.85 17.98 -12.40
CA ASN A 82 -4.36 19.28 -11.95
C ASN A 82 -5.72 19.68 -12.53
N CYS A 83 -6.10 19.20 -13.71
CA CYS A 83 -7.22 19.76 -14.48
C CYS A 83 -8.32 18.73 -14.80
N ALA A 84 -7.97 17.45 -14.99
CA ALA A 84 -8.89 16.39 -15.40
C ALA A 84 -10.03 16.12 -14.41
N GLN A 85 -9.86 16.53 -13.15
CA GLN A 85 -10.87 16.41 -12.10
C GLN A 85 -12.10 17.30 -12.35
N CYS A 86 -11.90 18.42 -13.05
CA CYS A 86 -12.96 19.38 -13.32
C CYS A 86 -13.26 19.56 -14.81
N HIS A 87 -12.33 19.21 -15.69
CA HIS A 87 -12.44 19.45 -17.12
C HIS A 87 -12.21 18.18 -17.92
N ALA A 88 -13.08 17.93 -18.91
CA ALA A 88 -12.77 17.02 -20.00
C ALA A 88 -12.38 17.84 -21.25
N VAL A 89 -11.66 17.19 -22.17
CA VAL A 89 -11.28 17.84 -23.43
C VAL A 89 -12.52 18.11 -24.27
N ASN A 90 -13.36 17.11 -24.49
CA ASN A 90 -14.51 17.24 -25.41
C ASN A 90 -15.86 17.45 -24.71
N ASP A 91 -15.96 17.20 -23.40
CA ASP A 91 -17.22 17.23 -22.64
C ASP A 91 -17.20 18.22 -21.47
N VAL A 92 -18.39 18.64 -21.04
CA VAL A 92 -18.59 19.48 -19.85
C VAL A 92 -18.70 18.57 -18.63
N VAL A 93 -17.86 18.81 -17.61
CA VAL A 93 -17.86 18.04 -16.35
C VAL A 93 -18.24 18.97 -15.20
N VAL A 94 -17.27 19.47 -14.44
CA VAL A 94 -17.47 20.50 -13.42
C VAL A 94 -17.26 21.90 -14.03
N GLY A 95 -16.30 22.02 -14.94
CA GLY A 95 -16.02 23.18 -15.75
C GLY A 95 -16.27 22.94 -17.24
N PRO A 96 -16.14 24.00 -18.08
CA PRO A 96 -16.34 23.91 -19.53
C PRO A 96 -15.41 22.90 -20.21
N ALA A 97 -15.87 22.31 -21.32
CA ALA A 97 -15.05 21.51 -22.22
C ALA A 97 -13.87 22.33 -22.76
N LEU A 98 -12.66 21.77 -22.75
CA LEU A 98 -11.43 22.50 -23.12
C LEU A 98 -11.14 22.51 -24.62
N ALA A 99 -11.82 21.69 -25.41
CA ALA A 99 -11.67 21.68 -26.86
C ALA A 99 -11.99 23.06 -27.46
N GLY A 100 -11.08 23.54 -28.31
CA GLY A 100 -11.13 24.85 -28.94
C GLY A 100 -10.77 26.01 -28.01
N ILE A 101 -10.16 25.78 -26.84
CA ILE A 101 -9.85 26.87 -25.89
C ILE A 101 -8.95 27.95 -26.51
N THR A 102 -7.96 27.55 -27.31
CA THR A 102 -7.05 28.46 -28.04
C THR A 102 -7.74 29.28 -29.14
N LYS A 103 -8.92 28.83 -29.60
CA LYS A 103 -9.78 29.57 -30.53
C LYS A 103 -10.71 30.55 -29.79
N ARG A 104 -11.10 30.22 -28.55
CA ARG A 104 -11.99 31.05 -27.73
C ARG A 104 -11.26 32.21 -27.05
N ARG A 105 -10.01 31.99 -26.62
CA ARG A 105 -9.24 32.99 -25.87
C ARG A 105 -7.73 32.93 -26.22
N PRO A 106 -7.05 34.09 -26.21
CA PRO A 106 -5.61 34.13 -26.47
C PRO A 106 -4.83 33.55 -25.29
N MET A 107 -3.65 32.96 -25.56
CA MET A 107 -2.82 32.29 -24.56
C MET A 107 -2.52 33.12 -23.29
N PRO A 108 -2.21 34.43 -23.37
CA PRO A 108 -1.97 35.25 -22.17
C PRO A 108 -3.17 35.35 -21.23
N TRP A 109 -4.39 35.34 -21.80
CA TRP A 109 -5.62 35.32 -21.01
C TRP A 109 -5.78 33.96 -20.31
N ILE A 110 -5.53 32.86 -21.02
CA ILE A 110 -5.61 31.50 -20.48
C ILE A 110 -4.63 31.30 -19.32
N ILE A 111 -3.39 31.78 -19.47
CA ILE A 111 -2.37 31.71 -18.41
C ILE A 111 -2.82 32.48 -17.17
N SER A 112 -3.34 33.70 -17.36
CA SER A 112 -3.84 34.53 -16.24
C SER A 112 -5.01 33.87 -15.52
N TRP A 113 -5.90 33.23 -16.27
CA TRP A 113 -7.08 32.53 -15.74
C TRP A 113 -6.70 31.31 -14.90
N ILE A 114 -5.78 30.46 -15.41
CA ILE A 114 -5.33 29.26 -14.71
C ILE A 114 -4.54 29.63 -13.45
N LYS A 115 -3.75 30.69 -13.49
CA LYS A 115 -3.00 31.15 -12.31
C LYS A 115 -3.91 31.72 -11.23
N ASN A 116 -4.93 32.51 -11.60
CA ASN A 116 -5.82 33.12 -10.62
C ASN A 116 -7.16 33.56 -11.23
N SER A 117 -8.11 32.62 -11.32
CA SER A 117 -9.45 32.88 -11.85
C SER A 117 -10.21 33.91 -11.01
N SER A 118 -10.11 33.84 -9.68
CA SER A 118 -10.79 34.76 -8.75
C SER A 118 -10.36 36.21 -8.94
N LYS A 119 -9.08 36.46 -9.26
CA LYS A 119 -8.59 37.81 -9.58
C LYS A 119 -9.18 38.35 -10.87
N MET A 120 -9.37 37.51 -11.89
CA MET A 120 -9.96 37.93 -13.17
C MET A 120 -11.47 38.21 -13.05
N VAL A 121 -12.17 37.42 -12.22
CA VAL A 121 -13.58 37.70 -11.88
C VAL A 121 -13.69 39.00 -11.07
N ALA A 122 -12.81 39.19 -10.08
CA ALA A 122 -12.80 40.40 -9.25
C ALA A 122 -12.37 41.67 -10.03
N SER A 123 -11.54 41.54 -11.07
CA SER A 123 -11.18 42.66 -11.96
C SER A 123 -12.30 43.05 -12.93
N GLY A 124 -13.43 42.33 -12.92
CA GLY A 124 -14.58 42.63 -13.77
C GLY A 124 -14.39 42.23 -15.24
N ASP A 125 -13.53 41.25 -15.56
CA ASP A 125 -13.42 40.75 -16.93
C ASP A 125 -14.79 40.16 -17.37
N PRO A 126 -15.42 40.67 -18.44
CA PRO A 126 -16.78 40.29 -18.80
C PRO A 126 -16.96 38.80 -19.10
N TYR A 127 -15.90 38.12 -19.55
CA TYR A 127 -15.96 36.70 -19.86
C TYR A 127 -15.70 35.83 -18.62
N ALA A 128 -14.78 36.25 -17.75
CA ALA A 128 -14.56 35.66 -16.45
C ALA A 128 -15.84 35.66 -15.60
N VAL A 129 -16.51 36.82 -15.52
CA VAL A 129 -17.76 36.98 -14.74
C VAL A 129 -18.87 36.13 -15.34
N LYS A 130 -19.04 36.15 -16.67
CA LYS A 130 -20.03 35.31 -17.36
C LYS A 130 -19.79 33.82 -17.11
N LEU A 131 -18.54 33.38 -17.17
CA LEU A 131 -18.18 31.97 -16.94
C LEU A 131 -18.44 31.58 -15.48
N PHE A 132 -18.09 32.46 -14.54
CA PHE A 132 -18.35 32.26 -13.12
C PHE A 132 -19.86 32.13 -12.82
N GLU A 133 -20.70 32.95 -13.43
CA GLU A 133 -22.16 32.86 -13.28
C GLU A 133 -22.74 31.60 -13.93
N GLN A 134 -22.26 31.23 -15.12
CA GLN A 134 -22.77 30.10 -15.88
C GLN A 134 -22.48 28.74 -15.21
N TYR A 135 -21.35 28.61 -14.51
CA TYR A 135 -20.94 27.38 -13.84
C TYR A 135 -21.20 27.43 -12.31
N GLY A 136 -22.32 28.04 -11.91
CA GLY A 136 -22.84 27.95 -10.55
C GLY A 136 -21.99 28.66 -9.49
N LYS A 137 -21.24 29.70 -9.88
CA LYS A 137 -20.33 30.46 -8.99
C LYS A 137 -19.25 29.61 -8.32
N GLN A 138 -18.90 28.48 -8.95
CA GLN A 138 -17.77 27.67 -8.53
C GLN A 138 -16.47 28.35 -8.95
N GLN A 139 -15.58 28.62 -7.99
CA GLN A 139 -14.28 29.21 -8.29
C GLN A 139 -13.30 28.12 -8.75
N MET A 140 -12.66 28.35 -9.89
CA MET A 140 -11.55 27.51 -10.32
C MET A 140 -10.37 27.74 -9.37
N PRO A 141 -9.77 26.69 -8.78
CA PRO A 141 -8.60 26.83 -7.91
C PRO A 141 -7.47 27.59 -8.60
N SER A 142 -6.70 28.34 -7.82
CA SER A 142 -5.49 29.01 -8.33
C SER A 142 -4.35 28.01 -8.40
N PHE A 143 -3.74 27.87 -9.59
CA PHE A 143 -2.63 26.95 -9.80
C PHE A 143 -1.30 27.69 -9.83
N ALA A 144 -0.34 27.24 -9.03
CA ALA A 144 1.03 27.76 -9.01
C ALA A 144 1.90 27.11 -10.10
N LEU A 145 1.38 27.09 -11.33
CA LEU A 145 2.07 26.55 -12.50
C LEU A 145 2.83 27.67 -13.23
N SER A 146 3.98 27.34 -13.80
CA SER A 146 4.73 28.21 -14.70
C SER A 146 4.00 28.41 -16.02
N ASP A 147 4.37 29.46 -16.76
CA ASP A 147 3.77 29.75 -18.08
C ASP A 147 4.00 28.60 -19.07
N ASP A 148 5.14 27.92 -18.98
CA ASP A 148 5.51 26.84 -19.89
C ASP A 148 4.81 25.52 -19.54
N GLU A 149 4.57 25.24 -18.26
CA GLU A 149 3.71 24.14 -17.83
C GLU A 149 2.27 24.34 -18.31
N ILE A 150 1.75 25.57 -18.20
CA ILE A 150 0.41 25.90 -18.70
C ILE A 150 0.34 25.73 -20.23
N LYS A 151 1.35 26.21 -20.98
CA LYS A 151 1.40 26.01 -22.44
C LYS A 151 1.44 24.52 -22.79
N SER A 152 2.15 23.70 -22.03
CA SER A 152 2.24 22.25 -22.24
C SER A 152 0.89 21.56 -22.00
N ILE A 153 0.16 21.94 -20.95
CA ILE A 153 -1.22 21.48 -20.70
C ILE A 153 -2.12 21.84 -21.89
N ILE A 154 -2.05 23.08 -22.38
CA ILE A 154 -2.88 23.52 -23.51
C ILE A 154 -2.49 22.79 -24.81
N ALA A 155 -1.19 22.57 -25.06
CA ALA A 155 -0.72 21.77 -26.19
C ALA A 155 -1.26 20.33 -26.14
N TYR A 156 -1.29 19.71 -24.96
CA TYR A 156 -1.94 18.41 -24.77
C TYR A 156 -3.44 18.47 -25.07
N THR A 157 -4.17 19.44 -24.51
CA THR A 157 -5.63 19.53 -24.76
C THR A 157 -5.95 19.71 -26.24
N VAL A 158 -5.16 20.51 -26.97
CA VAL A 158 -5.29 20.70 -28.43
C VAL A 158 -4.97 19.43 -29.21
N SER A 159 -4.00 18.63 -28.75
CA SER A 159 -3.68 17.33 -29.37
C SER A 159 -4.81 16.29 -29.25
N GLN A 160 -5.68 16.46 -28.25
CA GLN A 160 -6.84 15.60 -27.98
C GLN A 160 -8.16 16.15 -28.55
N GLU A 161 -8.14 17.31 -29.21
CA GLU A 161 -9.32 17.89 -29.88
C GLU A 161 -9.74 17.03 -31.08
N GLY A 162 -10.92 16.41 -31.00
CA GLY A 162 -11.47 15.56 -32.06
C GLY A 162 -11.18 14.06 -31.93
N GLY A 163 -10.44 13.63 -30.91
CA GLY A 163 -10.34 12.23 -30.51
C GLY A 163 -11.54 11.84 -29.64
N ALA A 164 -12.38 10.91 -30.11
CA ALA A 164 -13.46 10.36 -29.30
C ALA A 164 -12.90 9.63 -28.08
N ALA A 165 -13.44 9.92 -26.89
CA ALA A 165 -13.16 9.14 -25.68
C ALA A 165 -13.58 7.67 -25.89
N PRO A 166 -12.87 6.68 -25.32
CA PRO A 166 -13.35 5.30 -25.33
C PRO A 166 -14.65 5.24 -24.52
N ALA A 167 -15.75 4.86 -25.16
CA ALA A 167 -17.05 4.69 -24.52
C ALA A 167 -17.03 3.49 -23.55
N PRO A 168 -17.77 3.56 -22.42
CA PRO A 168 -17.97 2.41 -21.53
C PRO A 168 -19.00 1.47 -22.15
N GLY A 169 -18.53 0.42 -22.83
CA GLY A 169 -19.35 -0.64 -23.38
C GLY A 169 -19.36 -1.87 -22.49
N GLY A 170 -20.30 -1.93 -21.55
CA GLY A 170 -20.72 -3.19 -20.95
C GLY A 170 -21.72 -3.90 -21.87
N ALA A 171 -21.58 -5.22 -22.02
CA ALA A 171 -22.67 -6.11 -22.38
C ALA A 171 -22.77 -7.24 -21.33
N PRO A 172 -23.99 -7.68 -21.00
CA PRO A 172 -24.31 -8.36 -19.75
C PRO A 172 -24.20 -9.88 -19.87
N VAL A 173 -23.93 -10.56 -18.76
CA VAL A 173 -24.33 -11.95 -18.59
C VAL A 173 -25.17 -12.05 -17.32
N ALA A 174 -26.44 -12.35 -17.52
CA ALA A 174 -27.42 -12.59 -16.47
C ALA A 174 -27.30 -14.03 -15.96
N GLY A 175 -27.42 -14.17 -14.64
CA GLY A 175 -28.25 -15.19 -14.00
C GLY A 175 -27.64 -16.57 -13.73
N ALA A 176 -27.20 -16.76 -12.48
CA ALA A 176 -27.59 -17.95 -11.72
C ALA A 176 -27.62 -17.60 -10.23
N GLU A 177 -28.82 -17.40 -9.69
CA GLU A 177 -29.08 -17.48 -8.25
C GLU A 177 -28.97 -18.95 -7.79
N GLY A 178 -28.31 -19.15 -6.66
CA GLY A 178 -28.26 -20.41 -5.92
C GLY A 178 -27.74 -20.13 -4.52
N ALA A 179 -28.64 -20.23 -3.54
CA ALA A 179 -28.46 -19.83 -2.16
C ALA A 179 -27.44 -20.65 -1.35
N GLY A 180 -26.84 -19.98 -0.36
CA GLY A 180 -26.46 -20.52 0.96
C GLY A 180 -25.26 -21.47 1.02
N GLU A 181 -24.15 -21.00 1.59
CA GLU A 181 -23.64 -21.46 2.90
C GLU A 181 -22.30 -20.74 3.18
N SER A 182 -22.14 -20.28 4.42
CA SER A 182 -20.93 -19.64 4.94
C SER A 182 -19.70 -20.57 4.89
N ALA A 183 -18.57 -20.10 4.36
CA ALA A 183 -17.25 -20.63 4.72
C ALA A 183 -16.14 -19.59 4.53
N ASN A 184 -15.43 -19.36 5.63
CA ASN A 184 -14.13 -18.68 5.78
C ASN A 184 -13.26 -18.67 4.52
N ALA A 185 -12.86 -17.48 4.06
CA ALA A 185 -11.88 -17.30 3.00
C ALA A 185 -10.57 -16.76 3.59
N GLN A 186 -9.61 -17.67 3.75
CA GLN A 186 -8.20 -17.36 3.93
C GLN A 186 -7.66 -16.84 2.58
N GLY A 187 -7.34 -15.56 2.50
CA GLY A 187 -6.74 -14.96 1.31
C GLY A 187 -5.22 -15.13 1.32
N SER A 188 -4.70 -16.25 0.79
CA SER A 188 -3.31 -16.34 0.39
C SER A 188 -3.16 -15.77 -1.02
N THR A 189 -2.10 -14.96 -1.22
CA THR A 189 -1.74 -14.37 -2.51
C THR A 189 -1.62 -15.44 -3.59
N GLU A 190 -1.92 -15.11 -4.85
CA GLU A 190 -1.99 -16.09 -5.95
C GLU A 190 -0.70 -16.94 -6.09
N ALA A 191 0.47 -16.42 -5.71
CA ALA A 191 1.72 -17.18 -5.64
C ALA A 191 1.80 -18.17 -4.46
N GLY A 192 1.21 -17.83 -3.31
CA GLY A 192 1.08 -18.70 -2.14
C GLY A 192 0.18 -19.90 -2.41
N GLN A 193 -0.94 -19.70 -3.12
CA GLN A 193 -1.84 -20.80 -3.49
C GLN A 193 -1.16 -21.86 -4.39
N TYR A 194 -0.29 -21.46 -5.32
CA TYR A 194 0.45 -22.42 -6.14
C TYR A 194 1.53 -23.16 -5.33
N ILE A 195 2.22 -22.49 -4.40
CA ILE A 195 3.22 -23.13 -3.53
C ILE A 195 2.54 -24.10 -2.56
N ASP A 196 1.42 -23.73 -1.95
CA ASP A 196 0.64 -24.59 -1.05
C ASP A 196 0.06 -25.80 -1.80
N MET A 197 -0.50 -25.60 -3.00
CA MET A 197 -0.99 -26.69 -3.84
C MET A 197 0.14 -27.66 -4.23
N LEU A 198 1.32 -27.13 -4.58
CA LEU A 198 2.49 -27.94 -4.93
C LEU A 198 3.01 -28.75 -3.73
N LEU A 199 3.04 -28.17 -2.54
CA LEU A 199 3.39 -28.89 -1.30
C LEU A 199 2.38 -29.99 -0.99
N ILE A 200 1.08 -29.74 -1.16
CA ILE A 200 0.02 -30.75 -0.98
C ILE A 200 0.21 -31.92 -1.96
N VAL A 201 0.44 -31.63 -3.24
CA VAL A 201 0.69 -32.66 -4.27
C VAL A 201 1.94 -33.49 -3.93
N LEU A 202 3.03 -32.83 -3.51
CA LEU A 202 4.26 -33.51 -3.11
C LEU A 202 4.03 -34.44 -1.91
N VAL A 203 3.29 -33.99 -0.90
CA VAL A 203 2.93 -34.80 0.28
C VAL A 203 2.06 -35.99 -0.12
N VAL A 204 1.09 -35.80 -1.02
CA VAL A 204 0.24 -36.89 -1.51
C VAL A 204 1.07 -37.94 -2.27
N VAL A 205 1.97 -37.52 -3.15
CA VAL A 205 2.89 -38.43 -3.86
C VAL A 205 3.76 -39.21 -2.87
N LEU A 206 4.29 -38.53 -1.84
CA LEU A 206 5.11 -39.15 -0.81
C LEU A 206 4.30 -40.16 0.03
N ILE A 207 3.06 -39.85 0.37
CA ILE A 207 2.13 -40.78 1.02
C ILE A 207 1.87 -42.00 0.14
N VAL A 208 1.59 -41.81 -1.15
CA VAL A 208 1.36 -42.93 -2.10
C VAL A 208 2.60 -43.82 -2.20
N LEU A 209 3.80 -43.24 -2.26
CA LEU A 209 5.06 -43.99 -2.25
C LEU A 209 5.26 -44.76 -0.94
N VAL A 210 4.97 -44.15 0.21
CA VAL A 210 5.07 -44.85 1.50
C VAL A 210 4.04 -45.98 1.60
N VAL A 211 2.79 -45.74 1.18
CA VAL A 211 1.72 -46.74 1.20
C VAL A 211 2.06 -47.91 0.27
N THR A 212 2.53 -47.64 -0.94
CA THR A 212 2.96 -48.70 -1.87
C THR A 212 4.12 -49.52 -1.31
N LEU A 213 5.12 -48.87 -0.70
CA LEU A 213 6.23 -49.57 -0.03
C LEU A 213 5.75 -50.42 1.15
N VAL A 214 4.80 -49.94 1.95
CA VAL A 214 4.21 -50.70 3.06
C VAL A 214 3.41 -51.90 2.55
N ILE A 215 2.65 -51.73 1.46
CA ILE A 215 1.92 -52.83 0.81
C ILE A 215 2.90 -53.89 0.30
N ILE A 216 3.95 -53.49 -0.42
CA ILE A 216 4.98 -54.40 -0.93
C ILE A 216 5.68 -55.13 0.23
N ALA A 217 6.06 -54.42 1.29
CA ALA A 217 6.69 -55.01 2.46
C ALA A 217 5.78 -56.03 3.17
N ASN A 218 4.48 -55.74 3.27
CA ASN A 218 3.49 -56.65 3.84
C ASN A 218 3.24 -57.87 2.95
N LEU A 219 3.18 -57.70 1.63
CA LEU A 219 3.05 -58.79 0.65
C LEU A 219 4.26 -59.72 0.69
N MET A 220 5.47 -59.18 0.71
CA MET A 220 6.69 -59.99 0.86
C MET A 220 6.67 -60.75 2.19
N LYS A 221 6.21 -60.13 3.28
CA LYS A 221 6.09 -60.77 4.59
C LYS A 221 5.07 -61.92 4.57
N ASP A 222 3.96 -61.78 3.86
CA ASP A 222 2.92 -62.80 3.77
C ASP A 222 3.35 -63.99 2.90
N VAL A 223 4.02 -63.71 1.77
CA VAL A 223 4.61 -64.73 0.89
C VAL A 223 5.71 -65.53 1.61
N LEU A 224 6.52 -64.87 2.45
CA LEU A 224 7.55 -65.54 3.26
C LEU A 224 6.94 -66.40 4.39
N ARG A 225 5.81 -66.01 4.98
CA ARG A 225 5.10 -66.80 6.01
C ARG A 225 4.46 -68.08 5.47
N GLY A 226 4.14 -68.12 4.18
CA GLY A 226 3.58 -69.29 3.51
C GLY A 226 4.60 -70.40 3.20
N ARG A 227 5.92 -70.13 3.29
CA ARG A 227 6.98 -71.12 3.01
C ARG A 227 7.44 -71.81 4.30
N LYS A 228 7.48 -73.15 4.28
CA LYS A 228 7.83 -74.01 5.44
C LYS A 228 9.34 -74.29 5.59
N ASP A 229 10.19 -73.83 4.67
CA ASP A 229 11.65 -74.02 4.67
C ASP A 229 12.42 -72.69 4.86
N LEU A 230 12.04 -71.91 5.86
CA LEU A 230 12.71 -70.62 6.11
C LEU A 230 14.16 -70.86 6.57
N SER A 231 15.12 -70.33 5.80
CA SER A 231 16.52 -70.31 6.22
C SER A 231 16.69 -69.36 7.43
N GLY A 232 17.69 -69.60 8.27
CA GLY A 232 17.89 -68.82 9.50
C GLY A 232 18.00 -67.29 9.30
N ARG A 233 18.33 -66.83 8.09
CA ARG A 233 18.34 -65.39 7.75
C ARG A 233 16.95 -64.82 7.45
N ASP A 234 16.04 -65.63 6.90
CA ASP A 234 14.69 -65.20 6.54
C ASP A 234 13.80 -65.03 7.79
N VAL A 235 14.04 -65.84 8.82
CA VAL A 235 13.37 -65.72 10.14
C VAL A 235 13.81 -64.47 10.89
N GLU A 236 15.09 -64.09 10.79
CA GLU A 236 15.64 -62.88 11.40
C GLU A 236 15.03 -61.61 10.77
N GLN A 237 14.96 -61.56 9.44
CA GLN A 237 14.39 -60.43 8.70
C GLN A 237 12.87 -60.27 8.92
N LEU A 238 12.15 -61.37 9.15
CA LEU A 238 10.72 -61.35 9.47
C LEU A 238 10.42 -60.80 10.88
N ASN A 239 11.35 -61.03 11.82
CA ASN A 239 11.27 -60.67 13.24
C ASN A 239 11.99 -59.37 13.59
N GLN A 240 12.75 -58.79 12.66
CA GLN A 240 13.31 -57.45 12.78
C GLN A 240 12.20 -56.39 12.73
N ARG A 241 11.40 -56.32 13.79
CA ARG A 241 10.54 -55.16 14.05
C ARG A 241 11.49 -54.03 14.44
N PHE A 242 11.46 -52.93 13.70
CA PHE A 242 12.04 -51.68 14.19
C PHE A 242 11.46 -51.43 15.58
N ASP A 243 12.28 -51.65 16.60
CA ASP A 243 11.84 -51.60 17.99
C ASP A 243 11.79 -50.13 18.42
N PHE A 244 10.75 -49.43 17.96
CA PHE A 244 10.49 -48.03 18.28
C PHE A 244 10.48 -47.79 19.79
N ALA A 245 10.19 -48.82 20.59
CA ALA A 245 10.24 -48.75 22.04
C ALA A 245 11.68 -48.64 22.58
N LYS A 246 12.67 -49.30 21.97
CA LYS A 246 14.10 -49.10 22.32
C LYS A 246 14.63 -47.76 21.85
N ILE A 247 14.18 -47.29 20.68
CA ILE A 247 14.56 -45.98 20.13
C ILE A 247 14.01 -44.87 21.04
N TYR A 248 12.73 -44.90 21.41
CA TYR A 248 12.13 -43.92 22.33
C TYR A 248 12.69 -43.99 23.77
N LYS A 249 13.06 -45.19 24.25
CA LYS A 249 13.72 -45.37 25.56
C LYS A 249 15.22 -45.04 25.55
N SER A 250 15.82 -44.82 24.38
CA SER A 250 17.24 -44.45 24.27
C SER A 250 17.45 -43.07 24.89
N GLY A 251 18.41 -42.95 25.80
CA GLY A 251 18.77 -41.68 26.44
C GLY A 251 19.18 -40.61 25.43
N ALA A 252 19.78 -41.00 24.30
CA ALA A 252 20.17 -40.11 23.22
C ALA A 252 18.96 -39.56 22.46
N VAL A 253 17.97 -40.40 22.13
CA VAL A 253 16.74 -39.97 21.43
C VAL A 253 15.87 -39.11 22.33
N ARG A 254 15.75 -39.48 23.61
CA ARG A 254 15.06 -38.63 24.60
C ARG A 254 15.78 -37.30 24.79
N GLY A 255 17.12 -37.30 24.80
CA GLY A 255 17.93 -36.09 24.85
C GLY A 255 17.67 -35.18 23.65
N ILE A 256 17.73 -35.72 22.43
CA ILE A 256 17.43 -34.98 21.20
C ILE A 256 16.00 -34.45 21.21
N ALA A 257 15.02 -35.28 21.56
CA ALA A 257 13.61 -34.87 21.61
C ALA A 257 13.36 -33.73 22.63
N VAL A 258 14.01 -33.80 23.81
CA VAL A 258 13.93 -32.73 24.81
C VAL A 258 14.63 -31.47 24.31
N THR A 259 15.80 -31.56 23.69
CA THR A 259 16.50 -30.39 23.12
C THR A 259 15.67 -29.74 22.02
N VAL A 260 15.11 -30.52 21.10
CA VAL A 260 14.21 -30.01 20.05
C VAL A 260 12.99 -29.34 20.68
N PHE A 261 12.37 -29.96 21.68
CA PHE A 261 11.25 -29.37 22.39
C PHE A 261 11.62 -28.03 23.04
N ILE A 262 12.78 -27.94 23.69
CA ILE A 262 13.28 -26.68 24.28
C ILE A 262 13.51 -25.62 23.20
N LEU A 263 14.11 -26.00 22.06
CA LEU A 263 14.33 -25.06 20.95
C LEU A 263 13.02 -24.55 20.34
N VAL A 264 12.02 -25.42 20.20
CA VAL A 264 10.68 -25.02 19.72
C VAL A 264 10.03 -24.08 20.72
N VAL A 265 10.02 -24.42 22.01
CA VAL A 265 9.45 -23.54 23.05
C VAL A 265 10.17 -22.20 23.10
N LEU A 266 11.51 -22.19 22.98
CA LEU A 266 12.30 -20.98 22.93
C LEU A 266 11.96 -20.15 21.69
N TYR A 267 11.88 -20.78 20.52
CA TYR A 267 11.51 -20.14 19.27
C TYR A 267 10.13 -19.48 19.37
N GLU A 268 9.10 -20.21 19.78
CA GLU A 268 7.73 -19.67 19.95
C GLU A 268 7.68 -18.55 20.99
N SER A 269 8.45 -18.67 22.07
CA SER A 269 8.53 -17.62 23.09
C SER A 269 9.17 -16.34 22.54
N VAL A 270 10.23 -16.46 21.74
CA VAL A 270 10.88 -15.32 21.09
C VAL A 270 9.94 -14.68 20.06
N GLN A 271 9.24 -15.48 19.26
CA GLN A 271 8.29 -14.96 18.26
C GLN A 271 7.11 -14.26 18.93
N ALA A 272 6.55 -14.84 19.99
CA ALA A 272 5.50 -14.20 20.78
C ALA A 272 5.98 -12.87 21.38
N ALA A 273 7.23 -12.81 21.87
CA ALA A 273 7.82 -11.58 22.39
C ALA A 273 8.05 -10.52 21.29
N MET A 274 8.53 -10.92 20.11
CA MET A 274 8.69 -10.03 18.95
C MET A 274 7.36 -9.52 18.40
N GLY A 275 6.26 -10.25 18.66
CA GLY A 275 4.90 -9.84 18.32
C GLY A 275 4.34 -8.70 19.18
N ILE A 276 4.94 -8.42 20.34
CA ILE A 276 4.42 -7.42 21.28
C ILE A 276 4.56 -6.02 20.69
N GLY A 277 3.45 -5.29 20.65
CA GLY A 277 3.41 -3.92 20.13
C GLY A 277 3.34 -3.80 18.61
N LEU A 278 3.25 -4.92 17.88
CA LEU A 278 2.91 -4.92 16.47
C LEU A 278 1.39 -4.77 16.30
N THR A 279 0.97 -3.67 15.68
CA THR A 279 -0.44 -3.38 15.36
C THR A 279 -0.76 -3.59 13.88
N GLN A 280 0.07 -4.36 13.17
CA GLN A 280 -0.17 -4.69 11.77
C GLN A 280 -1.49 -5.46 11.63
N GLY A 281 -2.29 -5.10 10.63
CA GLY A 281 -3.64 -5.64 10.44
C GLY A 281 -4.71 -5.05 11.36
N TYR A 282 -4.36 -4.13 12.27
CA TYR A 282 -5.36 -3.48 13.13
C TYR A 282 -6.37 -2.69 12.29
N GLN A 283 -7.65 -3.07 12.39
CA GLN A 283 -8.76 -2.58 11.59
C GLN A 283 -10.00 -2.32 12.47
N PRO A 284 -10.05 -1.18 13.18
CA PRO A 284 -11.15 -0.86 14.07
C PRO A 284 -12.40 -0.43 13.29
N THR A 285 -13.56 -0.63 13.92
CA THR A 285 -14.81 -0.05 13.43
C THR A 285 -14.77 1.47 13.56
N GLN A 286 -15.11 2.17 12.49
CA GLN A 286 -15.15 3.62 12.44
C GLN A 286 -16.57 4.14 12.75
N PRO A 287 -16.72 5.38 13.28
CA PRO A 287 -18.03 5.96 13.56
C PRO A 287 -18.91 6.12 12.30
N ILE A 288 -18.25 6.32 11.15
CA ILE A 288 -18.86 6.43 9.83
C ILE A 288 -18.16 5.40 8.93
N ALA A 289 -18.94 4.59 8.22
CA ALA A 289 -18.42 3.58 7.30
C ALA A 289 -17.90 4.25 6.01
N PHE A 290 -16.68 4.80 6.10
CA PHE A 290 -16.02 5.45 4.99
C PHE A 290 -15.16 4.46 4.19
N SER A 291 -15.47 4.29 2.89
CA SER A 291 -14.70 3.43 1.98
C SER A 291 -13.66 4.23 1.20
N HIS A 292 -12.37 3.95 1.41
CA HIS A 292 -11.30 4.53 0.57
C HIS A 292 -11.32 3.92 -0.84
N LYS A 293 -11.74 2.67 -0.98
CA LYS A 293 -11.92 2.01 -2.27
C LYS A 293 -12.88 2.77 -3.18
N LEU A 294 -14.03 3.18 -2.66
CA LEU A 294 -14.98 3.97 -3.45
C LEU A 294 -14.42 5.34 -3.84
N HIS A 295 -13.76 6.03 -2.91
CA HIS A 295 -13.32 7.42 -3.15
C HIS A 295 -12.02 7.50 -3.96
N ALA A 296 -10.96 6.81 -3.52
CA ALA A 296 -9.65 6.85 -4.17
C ALA A 296 -9.49 5.78 -5.26
N GLY A 297 -10.19 4.65 -5.16
CA GLY A 297 -10.12 3.56 -6.14
C GLY A 297 -11.08 3.72 -7.31
N GLU A 298 -12.38 3.75 -7.06
CA GLU A 298 -13.37 3.80 -8.14
C GLU A 298 -13.51 5.21 -8.73
N ASN A 299 -13.59 6.22 -7.87
CA ASN A 299 -13.74 7.62 -8.29
C ASN A 299 -12.40 8.34 -8.52
N GLN A 300 -11.26 7.66 -8.29
CA GLN A 300 -9.91 8.19 -8.57
C GLN A 300 -9.64 9.58 -7.95
N ILE A 301 -10.23 9.86 -6.78
CA ILE A 301 -10.02 11.12 -6.06
C ILE A 301 -8.59 11.14 -5.53
N ASN A 302 -7.87 12.23 -5.80
CA ASN A 302 -6.50 12.40 -5.33
C ASN A 302 -6.42 12.38 -3.79
N CYS A 303 -5.45 11.65 -3.23
CA CYS A 303 -5.24 11.49 -1.79
C CYS A 303 -5.15 12.83 -1.04
N ALA A 304 -4.44 13.81 -1.63
CA ALA A 304 -4.20 15.11 -1.02
C ALA A 304 -5.41 16.06 -1.08
N TYR A 305 -6.49 15.69 -1.78
CA TYR A 305 -7.74 16.43 -1.73
C TYR A 305 -8.35 16.42 -0.32
N CYS A 306 -8.35 15.26 0.33
CA CYS A 306 -8.81 15.09 1.70
C CYS A 306 -7.69 15.31 2.72
N HIS A 307 -6.51 14.75 2.44
CA HIS A 307 -5.32 14.83 3.31
C HIS A 307 -4.44 16.04 2.96
N THR A 308 -5.02 17.23 3.07
CA THR A 308 -4.48 18.47 2.50
C THR A 308 -3.14 18.92 3.08
N SER A 309 -2.80 18.54 4.31
CA SER A 309 -1.55 18.93 4.95
C SER A 309 -0.41 17.93 4.76
N VAL A 310 -0.62 16.85 4.01
CA VAL A 310 0.39 15.79 3.79
C VAL A 310 1.71 16.31 3.22
N TYR A 311 1.66 17.31 2.35
CA TYR A 311 2.85 17.90 1.72
C TYR A 311 3.46 19.09 2.47
N LYS A 312 2.77 19.61 3.48
CA LYS A 312 3.16 20.88 4.13
C LYS A 312 3.46 20.75 5.61
N SER A 313 2.86 19.77 6.29
CA SER A 313 2.90 19.62 7.74
C SER A 313 3.47 18.27 8.16
N LYS A 314 3.82 18.18 9.44
CA LYS A 314 4.24 16.92 10.07
C LYS A 314 3.13 15.87 10.12
N SER A 315 1.87 16.30 10.10
CA SER A 315 0.70 15.43 10.09
C SER A 315 -0.05 15.59 8.77
N ALA A 316 -0.55 14.50 8.20
CA ALA A 316 -1.36 14.50 6.98
C ALA A 316 -2.84 14.87 7.19
N ASN A 317 -3.23 15.27 8.41
CA ASN A 317 -4.57 15.64 8.89
C ASN A 317 -5.73 14.70 8.50
N ILE A 318 -6.67 14.48 9.43
CA ILE A 318 -7.95 13.88 9.08
C ILE A 318 -8.84 15.00 8.52
N PRO A 319 -9.52 14.82 7.37
CA PRO A 319 -10.34 15.87 6.78
C PRO A 319 -11.43 16.33 7.75
N SER A 320 -11.71 17.63 7.72
CA SER A 320 -12.87 18.16 8.43
C SER A 320 -14.16 17.74 7.73
N ALA A 321 -15.27 17.71 8.47
CA ALA A 321 -16.58 17.35 7.92
C ALA A 321 -17.01 18.24 6.74
N ASN A 322 -16.47 19.47 6.64
CA ASN A 322 -16.75 20.38 5.53
C ASN A 322 -16.25 19.84 4.18
N ILE A 323 -15.10 19.15 4.14
CA ILE A 323 -14.59 18.53 2.91
C ILE A 323 -15.56 17.47 2.39
N CYS A 324 -16.16 16.69 3.30
CA CYS A 324 -17.20 15.72 2.93
C CYS A 324 -18.41 16.40 2.28
N MET A 325 -18.79 17.58 2.76
CA MET A 325 -19.97 18.31 2.28
C MET A 325 -19.79 18.99 0.92
N ASN A 326 -18.56 19.13 0.43
CA ASN A 326 -18.30 19.64 -0.92
C ASN A 326 -19.05 18.84 -1.99
N CYS A 327 -19.20 17.53 -1.77
CA CYS A 327 -19.93 16.63 -2.67
C CYS A 327 -21.22 16.08 -2.04
N HIS A 328 -21.19 15.70 -0.76
CA HIS A 328 -22.32 15.04 -0.10
C HIS A 328 -23.50 15.97 0.22
N SER A 329 -23.39 17.26 -0.10
CA SER A 329 -24.54 18.17 -0.17
C SER A 329 -25.52 17.81 -1.30
N GLN A 330 -25.06 17.11 -2.32
CA GLN A 330 -25.84 16.73 -3.52
C GLN A 330 -25.78 15.23 -3.81
N VAL A 331 -24.72 14.54 -3.40
CA VAL A 331 -24.48 13.12 -3.69
C VAL A 331 -24.86 12.24 -2.50
N LYS A 332 -25.77 11.28 -2.74
CA LYS A 332 -26.19 10.26 -1.77
C LYS A 332 -26.67 10.85 -0.42
N THR A 333 -27.34 12.01 -0.48
CA THR A 333 -27.87 12.73 0.69
C THR A 333 -28.77 11.86 1.58
N GLU A 334 -29.48 10.91 1.00
CA GLU A 334 -30.39 10.01 1.73
C GLU A 334 -29.69 8.88 2.49
N SER A 335 -28.40 8.64 2.24
CA SER A 335 -27.65 7.56 2.86
C SER A 335 -27.56 7.73 4.39
N PRO A 336 -27.80 6.65 5.18
CA PRO A 336 -27.67 6.70 6.63
C PRO A 336 -26.30 7.17 7.12
N GLU A 337 -25.22 6.80 6.41
CA GLU A 337 -23.86 7.19 6.77
C GLU A 337 -23.60 8.69 6.54
N ILE A 338 -24.14 9.25 5.45
CA ILE A 338 -24.02 10.67 5.15
C ILE A 338 -24.84 11.50 6.13
N LYS A 339 -26.02 11.01 6.56
CA LYS A 339 -26.81 11.64 7.63
C LYS A 339 -26.04 11.77 8.96
N LYS A 340 -25.08 10.90 9.25
CA LYS A 340 -24.18 11.05 10.41
C LYS A 340 -23.26 12.27 10.27
N ILE A 341 -22.77 12.56 9.06
CA ILE A 341 -21.94 13.74 8.77
C ILE A 341 -22.76 15.03 8.95
N TYR A 342 -23.96 15.08 8.36
CA TYR A 342 -24.89 16.20 8.56
C TYR A 342 -25.17 16.45 10.04
N ARG A 343 -25.47 15.40 10.80
CA ARG A 343 -25.71 15.49 12.24
C ARG A 343 -24.48 16.04 13.00
N ALA A 344 -23.27 15.63 12.62
CA ALA A 344 -22.04 16.14 13.22
C ALA A 344 -21.88 17.65 12.99
N ILE A 345 -22.17 18.12 11.77
CA ILE A 345 -22.11 19.54 11.41
C ILE A 345 -23.19 20.36 12.12
N GLU A 346 -24.45 19.91 12.08
CA GLU A 346 -25.59 20.58 12.73
C GLU A 346 -25.37 20.74 14.24
N ARG A 347 -24.85 19.70 14.89
CA ARG A 347 -24.56 19.71 16.32
C ARG A 347 -23.24 20.39 16.66
N LYS A 348 -22.47 20.84 15.67
CA LYS A 348 -21.11 21.39 15.83
C LYS A 348 -20.19 20.46 16.63
N GLN A 349 -20.35 19.16 16.47
CA GLN A 349 -19.54 18.13 17.13
C GLN A 349 -18.59 17.48 16.13
N PRO A 350 -17.27 17.41 16.42
CA PRO A 350 -16.32 16.76 15.54
C PRO A 350 -16.53 15.25 15.52
N ILE A 351 -16.36 14.65 14.34
CA ILE A 351 -16.43 13.19 14.16
C ILE A 351 -15.25 12.55 14.90
N GLN A 352 -15.57 11.63 15.81
CA GLN A 352 -14.58 10.94 16.66
C GLN A 352 -13.96 9.74 15.93
N TRP A 353 -13.09 10.02 14.97
CA TRP A 353 -12.38 8.98 14.22
C TRP A 353 -11.44 8.17 15.11
N VAL A 354 -11.38 6.86 14.87
CA VAL A 354 -10.42 5.98 15.54
C VAL A 354 -9.14 5.96 14.71
N ARG A 355 -8.07 6.53 15.26
CA ARG A 355 -6.77 6.56 14.61
C ARG A 355 -6.16 5.15 14.59
N ILE A 356 -5.77 4.69 13.40
CA ILE A 356 -5.17 3.35 13.21
C ILE A 356 -3.64 3.39 13.22
N HIS A 357 -3.03 4.41 12.58
CA HIS A 357 -1.58 4.56 12.54
C HIS A 357 -1.15 5.46 13.69
N ASN A 358 -0.61 4.86 14.74
CA ASN A 358 -0.11 5.59 15.90
C ASN A 358 1.36 5.26 16.14
N LEU A 359 2.15 6.30 16.38
CA LEU A 359 3.53 6.19 16.82
C LEU A 359 3.60 6.73 18.25
N PRO A 360 4.50 6.21 19.10
CA PRO A 360 4.79 6.80 20.40
C PRO A 360 5.14 8.29 20.28
N ASP A 361 4.78 9.07 21.29
CA ASP A 361 5.02 10.53 21.34
C ASP A 361 6.50 10.90 21.34
N LEU A 362 7.37 10.03 21.86
CA LEU A 362 8.82 10.13 21.77
C LEU A 362 9.36 10.02 20.34
N ALA A 363 8.56 9.63 19.36
CA ALA A 363 8.97 9.53 17.96
C ALA A 363 8.50 10.75 17.17
N TYR A 364 9.45 11.52 16.66
CA TYR A 364 9.16 12.62 15.77
C TYR A 364 9.07 12.13 14.32
N PHE A 365 7.86 12.15 13.77
CA PHE A 365 7.60 11.86 12.36
C PHE A 365 7.02 13.08 11.65
N ASN A 366 7.51 13.37 10.45
CA ASN A 366 7.06 14.49 9.64
C ASN A 366 6.68 14.05 8.23
N HIS A 367 5.38 14.09 7.89
CA HIS A 367 4.88 13.69 6.57
C HIS A 367 5.51 14.48 5.43
N SER A 368 5.63 15.81 5.52
CA SER A 368 6.15 16.62 4.40
C SER A 368 7.59 16.31 4.04
N GLN A 369 8.43 15.90 5.00
CA GLN A 369 9.79 15.47 4.72
C GLN A 369 9.83 14.18 3.90
N HIS A 370 8.88 13.28 4.12
CA HIS A 370 8.83 12.00 3.40
C HIS A 370 8.14 12.13 2.03
N THR A 371 7.06 12.91 1.95
CA THR A 371 6.25 13.04 0.73
C THR A 371 6.76 14.14 -0.20
N GLN A 372 6.93 15.37 0.29
CA GLN A 372 7.31 16.52 -0.54
C GLN A 372 8.81 16.54 -0.85
N VAL A 373 9.66 16.26 0.15
CA VAL A 373 11.13 16.26 -0.04
C VAL A 373 11.60 14.88 -0.52
N GLY A 374 11.22 13.82 0.20
CA GLY A 374 11.58 12.45 -0.14
C GLY A 374 10.92 11.91 -1.41
N GLY A 375 9.80 12.50 -1.85
CA GLY A 375 9.08 12.04 -3.04
C GLY A 375 8.52 10.62 -2.89
N LEU A 376 8.26 10.17 -1.65
CA LEU A 376 7.78 8.82 -1.40
C LEU A 376 6.28 8.70 -1.71
N GLU A 377 5.94 7.62 -2.42
CA GLU A 377 4.56 7.25 -2.70
C GLU A 377 3.81 6.83 -1.43
N CYS A 378 2.52 7.19 -1.37
CA CYS A 378 1.68 6.94 -0.19
C CYS A 378 1.55 5.44 0.11
N GLN A 379 1.47 4.64 -0.96
CA GLN A 379 1.24 3.20 -0.92
C GLN A 379 2.43 2.43 -0.35
N THR A 380 3.65 2.98 -0.45
CA THR A 380 4.85 2.38 0.12
C THR A 380 4.73 2.24 1.64
N CYS A 381 4.09 3.21 2.30
CA CYS A 381 3.94 3.23 3.76
C CYS A 381 2.59 2.70 4.22
N HIS A 382 1.50 3.03 3.52
CA HIS A 382 0.13 2.72 3.94
C HIS A 382 -0.50 1.53 3.20
N GLY A 383 0.22 0.91 2.25
CA GLY A 383 -0.31 -0.15 1.39
C GLY A 383 -1.26 0.39 0.31
N PRO A 384 -1.91 -0.50 -0.45
CA PRO A 384 -2.82 -0.12 -1.53
C PRO A 384 -4.17 0.40 -0.99
N ILE A 385 -4.16 1.59 -0.38
CA ILE A 385 -5.33 2.22 0.27
C ILE A 385 -6.53 2.35 -0.68
N GLN A 386 -6.28 2.56 -1.97
CA GLN A 386 -7.31 2.63 -3.01
C GLN A 386 -8.10 1.33 -3.20
N ASN A 387 -7.65 0.22 -2.61
CA ASN A 387 -8.34 -1.06 -2.64
C ASN A 387 -8.99 -1.41 -1.27
N MET A 388 -8.92 -0.51 -0.28
CA MET A 388 -9.38 -0.76 1.08
C MET A 388 -10.76 -0.17 1.34
N ASP A 389 -11.75 -1.02 1.61
CA ASP A 389 -13.07 -0.59 2.06
C ASP A 389 -13.06 -0.08 3.51
N VAL A 390 -12.27 -0.70 4.37
CA VAL A 390 -11.97 -0.20 5.71
C VAL A 390 -10.46 -0.24 5.86
N VAL A 391 -9.86 0.89 6.22
CA VAL A 391 -8.40 0.98 6.33
C VAL A 391 -7.91 0.15 7.51
N TYR A 392 -6.86 -0.63 7.26
CA TYR A 392 -6.09 -1.33 8.29
C TYR A 392 -4.64 -0.87 8.24
N GLN A 393 -3.90 -1.12 9.32
CA GLN A 393 -2.47 -0.82 9.34
C GLN A 393 -1.70 -1.85 8.49
N TYR A 394 -1.25 -1.43 7.31
CA TYR A 394 -0.51 -2.29 6.38
C TYR A 394 0.93 -2.56 6.84
N SER A 395 1.65 -1.50 7.20
CA SER A 395 3.06 -1.57 7.61
C SER A 395 3.20 -1.75 9.12
N ALA A 396 4.26 -2.45 9.53
CA ALA A 396 4.55 -2.66 10.95
C ALA A 396 4.85 -1.36 11.71
N LEU A 397 5.42 -0.34 11.05
CA LEU A 397 5.82 0.94 11.63
C LEU A 397 6.72 0.81 12.87
N THR A 398 7.50 -0.27 12.96
CA THR A 398 8.51 -0.47 14.00
C THR A 398 9.78 0.32 13.70
N MET A 399 10.59 0.57 14.72
CA MET A 399 11.90 1.21 14.54
C MET A 399 12.76 0.48 13.50
N GLY A 400 12.80 -0.85 13.53
CA GLY A 400 13.55 -1.65 12.56
C GLY A 400 13.09 -1.42 11.11
N TRP A 401 11.76 -1.31 10.90
CA TRP A 401 11.20 -0.99 9.60
C TRP A 401 11.64 0.40 9.10
N CYS A 402 11.58 1.42 9.97
CA CYS A 402 12.04 2.77 9.63
C CYS A 402 13.54 2.80 9.29
N ILE A 403 14.37 2.15 10.10
CA ILE A 403 15.83 2.14 9.92
C ILE A 403 16.23 1.41 8.64
N ASN A 404 15.60 0.27 8.34
CA ASN A 404 15.90 -0.46 7.10
C ASN A 404 15.48 0.38 5.87
N CYS A 405 14.31 0.99 5.91
CA CYS A 405 13.88 1.92 4.86
C CYS A 405 14.89 3.05 4.65
N HIS A 406 15.39 3.67 5.73
CA HIS A 406 16.39 4.74 5.65
C HIS A 406 17.77 4.26 5.13
N ARG A 407 18.13 3.00 5.35
CA ARG A 407 19.38 2.40 4.84
C ARG A 407 19.29 2.07 3.35
N GLU A 408 18.12 1.71 2.87
CA GLU A 408 17.92 1.23 1.50
C GLU A 408 17.48 2.34 0.54
N THR A 409 16.82 3.39 1.07
CA THR A 409 16.25 4.46 0.26
C THR A 409 17.30 5.53 -0.10
N PRO A 410 17.58 5.76 -1.40
CA PRO A 410 18.41 6.86 -1.85
C PRO A 410 17.75 8.22 -1.55
N LEU A 411 18.55 9.23 -1.22
CA LEU A 411 18.05 10.59 -1.09
C LEU A 411 17.59 11.14 -2.44
N ASN A 412 16.46 11.84 -2.45
CA ASN A 412 16.04 12.61 -3.61
C ASN A 412 16.84 13.92 -3.70
N THR A 413 18.01 13.86 -4.35
CA THR A 413 18.94 14.99 -4.47
C THR A 413 18.79 15.77 -5.77
N LYS A 414 18.03 15.25 -6.74
CA LYS A 414 17.93 15.85 -8.08
C LYS A 414 17.18 17.19 -8.04
N GLY A 415 17.82 18.23 -8.57
CA GLY A 415 17.21 19.56 -8.67
C GLY A 415 17.13 20.33 -7.34
N ASN A 416 17.84 19.88 -6.30
CA ASN A 416 17.89 20.57 -5.01
C ASN A 416 19.31 21.02 -4.67
N ALA A 417 19.55 22.33 -4.79
CA ALA A 417 20.84 22.98 -4.56
C ALA A 417 21.41 22.74 -3.15
N TYR A 418 20.57 22.40 -2.17
CA TYR A 418 21.02 22.03 -0.82
C TYR A 418 21.93 20.79 -0.84
N TYR A 419 21.64 19.81 -1.69
CA TYR A 419 22.35 18.53 -1.73
C TYR A 419 23.58 18.54 -2.63
N ASP A 420 23.76 19.53 -3.51
CA ASP A 420 24.86 19.55 -4.49
C ASP A 420 26.24 19.40 -3.85
N ASN A 421 26.50 20.10 -2.75
CA ASN A 421 27.77 20.02 -2.04
C ASN A 421 27.88 18.74 -1.21
N LEU A 422 26.77 18.26 -0.64
CA LEU A 422 26.73 17.04 0.17
C LEU A 422 27.01 15.80 -0.68
N VAL A 423 26.41 15.71 -1.87
CA VAL A 423 26.63 14.63 -2.83
C VAL A 423 28.08 14.63 -3.31
N LYS A 424 28.63 15.79 -3.69
CA LYS A 424 30.04 15.90 -4.08
C LYS A 424 30.99 15.42 -2.99
N LEU A 425 30.77 15.83 -1.73
CA LEU A 425 31.59 15.40 -0.59
C LEU A 425 31.47 13.89 -0.34
N HIS A 426 30.26 13.36 -0.40
CA HIS A 426 29.97 11.94 -0.23
C HIS A 426 30.67 11.10 -1.29
N ASP A 427 30.48 11.44 -2.57
CA ASP A 427 31.02 10.67 -3.69
C ASP A 427 32.55 10.69 -3.72
N ASN A 428 33.16 11.82 -3.33
CA ASN A 428 34.61 11.95 -3.19
C ASN A 428 35.20 11.07 -2.07
N SER A 429 34.44 10.83 -0.99
CA SER A 429 34.93 10.15 0.21
C SER A 429 34.58 8.65 0.23
N ASN A 430 33.44 8.27 -0.35
CA ASN A 430 32.88 6.93 -0.26
C ASN A 430 32.79 6.22 -1.63
N GLY A 431 33.25 6.86 -2.71
CA GLY A 431 33.14 6.33 -4.07
C GLY A 431 31.69 6.28 -4.57
N ALA A 432 31.39 5.34 -5.48
CA ALA A 432 30.08 5.22 -6.15
C ALA A 432 28.97 4.56 -5.30
N VAL A 433 29.07 4.59 -3.97
CA VAL A 433 28.02 4.06 -3.08
C VAL A 433 26.82 5.02 -3.13
N PRO A 434 25.57 4.52 -3.21
CA PRO A 434 24.39 5.39 -3.22
C PRO A 434 24.31 6.28 -1.96
N PHE A 435 24.06 7.57 -2.15
CA PHE A 435 23.82 8.49 -1.03
C PHE A 435 22.41 8.28 -0.48
N THR A 436 22.30 7.49 0.59
CA THR A 436 21.03 7.10 1.22
C THR A 436 20.64 8.01 2.37
N VAL A 437 19.39 7.94 2.82
CA VAL A 437 18.91 8.69 4.00
C VAL A 437 19.80 8.44 5.22
N SER A 438 20.26 7.19 5.39
CA SER A 438 21.23 6.82 6.44
C SER A 438 22.57 7.54 6.29
N SER A 439 23.07 7.74 5.08
CA SER A 439 24.33 8.47 4.82
C SER A 439 24.25 9.95 5.22
N ASN A 440 23.05 10.54 5.21
CA ASN A 440 22.79 11.91 5.69
C ASN A 440 22.43 11.97 7.20
N GLY A 441 22.73 10.90 7.93
CA GLY A 441 22.49 10.82 9.37
C GLY A 441 21.04 10.56 9.74
N GLY A 442 20.20 10.09 8.82
CA GLY A 442 18.79 9.74 9.08
C GLY A 442 18.59 8.55 10.02
N THR A 443 19.65 8.04 10.63
CA THR A 443 19.63 6.96 11.64
C THR A 443 20.20 7.39 12.99
N GLU A 444 20.41 8.69 13.20
CA GLU A 444 20.84 9.25 14.49
C GLU A 444 19.64 9.37 15.45
N CYS A 445 19.87 9.02 16.73
CA CYS A 445 18.81 9.01 17.75
C CYS A 445 18.10 10.36 17.89
N SER A 446 18.86 11.46 17.98
CA SER A 446 18.34 12.81 18.23
C SER A 446 17.52 13.40 17.08
N LYS A 447 17.60 12.82 15.88
CA LYS A 447 16.80 13.25 14.72
C LYS A 447 15.42 12.58 14.68
N CYS A 448 15.26 11.48 15.42
CA CYS A 448 14.03 10.69 15.44
C CYS A 448 13.31 10.74 16.79
N HIS A 449 14.07 10.90 17.89
CA HIS A 449 13.58 10.84 19.26
C HIS A 449 14.16 11.98 20.08
N TYR A 450 13.40 13.06 20.26
CA TYR A 450 13.85 14.26 20.97
C TYR A 450 12.73 14.93 21.78
#